data_AF-A0A7K2JWW8-F1
#
_entry.id   AF-A0A7K2JWW8-F1
#
_cell.length_a   1.000
_cell.length_b   1.000
_cell.length_c   1.000
_cell.angle_alpha   90.00
_cell.angle_beta   90.00
_cell.angle_gamma   90.00
#
_symmetry.space_group_name_H-M   'P 1'
#
loop_
_entity.id
_entity.type
_entity.pdbx_description
1 polymer ?
#
loop_
_entity_poly.entity_id
_entity_poly.type
_entity_poly.pdbx_seq_one_letter_code
_entity_poly.pdbx_strand_id
1 'polypeptide(L)'
;MSAPLVVNTKDGACWTRRTVTEGGIALYALADVCSCPEFVMATLDELAGRGIVGSADVLPMPVDPGPVVRPIALHEAQLDALAASGNRAVNDLVHEDLCACDAWPAKCLSSGGYFQGYWDWGYLETAIPAVLGLWESMRGGDRVTELEAARGTVYRAEHPDSGIILGHYSTIDAAHEHCVTLARREGATGLISWVPEDSDPWSPEELTFFDVEYCDGDDVPTQNCTGYVVTPLEVPSEYDAEADE
;
A
#
# COMPACT_ATOMS: atom_id res chain seq x y z
N MET A 1 18.73 32.51 -7.31
CA MET A 1 17.76 31.41 -7.38
C MET A 1 16.92 31.48 -6.12
N SER A 2 15.59 31.42 -6.22
CA SER A 2 14.71 31.43 -5.05
C SER A 2 14.88 30.12 -4.30
N ALA A 3 15.00 30.15 -2.96
CA ALA A 3 15.11 28.93 -2.17
C ALA A 3 13.77 28.17 -2.17
N PRO A 4 13.77 26.82 -2.19
CA PRO A 4 12.55 26.02 -2.30
C PRO A 4 11.61 26.23 -1.11
N LEU A 5 10.30 26.15 -1.35
CA LEU A 5 9.28 26.25 -0.31
C LEU A 5 9.20 24.98 0.54
N VAL A 6 9.48 23.82 -0.05
CA VAL A 6 9.43 22.51 0.62
C VAL A 6 10.68 21.71 0.27
N VAL A 7 11.20 20.97 1.25
CA VAL A 7 12.38 20.11 1.13
C VAL A 7 12.09 18.79 1.84
N ASN A 8 12.29 17.67 1.15
CA ASN A 8 12.20 16.33 1.72
C ASN A 8 13.61 15.76 1.92
N THR A 9 13.89 15.20 3.10
CA THR A 9 15.18 14.60 3.43
C THR A 9 15.11 13.07 3.42
N LYS A 10 16.27 12.39 3.33
CA LYS A 10 16.39 10.92 3.23
C LYS A 10 15.78 10.14 4.40
N ASP A 11 15.66 10.78 5.56
CA ASP A 11 15.00 10.24 6.75
C ASP A 11 13.46 10.26 6.65
N GLY A 12 12.91 10.72 5.53
CA GLY A 12 11.46 10.82 5.30
C GLY A 12 10.84 12.08 5.89
N ALA A 13 11.63 13.00 6.46
CA ALA A 13 11.11 14.23 7.03
C ALA A 13 10.78 15.27 5.95
N CYS A 14 9.62 15.91 6.09
CA CYS A 14 9.18 17.02 5.26
C CYS A 14 9.42 18.36 5.98
N TRP A 15 10.15 19.26 5.32
CA TRP A 15 10.54 20.56 5.82
C TRP A 15 9.91 21.66 4.97
N THR A 16 9.34 22.67 5.62
CA THR A 16 8.69 23.81 4.96
C THR A 16 9.44 25.10 5.30
N ARG A 17 9.64 25.94 4.29
CA ARG A 17 10.27 27.25 4.44
C ARG A 17 9.34 28.15 5.24
N ARG A 18 9.75 28.57 6.43
CA ARG A 18 8.94 29.39 7.33
C ARG A 18 9.22 30.88 7.15
N THR A 19 10.49 31.22 6.94
CA THR A 19 10.91 32.61 6.78
C THR A 19 12.22 32.69 6.01
N VAL A 20 12.64 33.91 5.71
CA VAL A 20 13.93 34.24 5.11
C VAL A 20 14.56 35.34 5.97
N THR A 21 15.81 35.14 6.37
CA THR A 21 16.55 36.16 7.15
C THR A 21 16.81 37.42 6.31
N GLU A 22 17.20 38.52 6.96
CA GLU A 22 17.61 39.75 6.26
C GLU A 22 18.78 39.52 5.28
N GLY A 23 19.63 38.52 5.56
CA GLY A 23 20.73 38.09 4.68
C GLY A 23 20.31 37.20 3.51
N GLY A 24 19.01 36.93 3.33
CA GLY A 24 18.49 36.10 2.25
C GLY A 24 18.58 34.59 2.50
N ILE A 25 18.91 34.15 3.71
CA ILE A 25 19.00 32.73 4.07
C ILE A 25 17.61 32.21 4.40
N ALA A 26 17.16 31.17 3.69
CA ALA A 26 15.89 30.50 3.95
C ALA A 26 15.97 29.59 5.19
N LEU A 27 14.99 29.74 6.08
CA LEU A 27 14.86 28.97 7.31
C LEU A 27 13.66 28.01 7.22
N TYR A 28 13.90 26.77 7.63
CA TYR A 28 12.97 25.66 7.49
C TYR A 28 12.63 25.05 8.86
N ALA A 29 11.38 24.62 8.99
CA ALA A 29 10.93 23.78 10.10
C ALA A 29 10.15 22.59 9.56
N LEU A 30 10.05 21.53 10.35
CA LEU A 30 9.21 20.37 10.02
C LEU A 30 7.78 20.82 9.70
N ALA A 31 7.17 20.17 8.71
CA ALA A 31 5.83 20.51 8.22
C ALA A 31 4.79 20.49 9.36
N ASP A 32 4.85 19.45 10.21
CA ASP A 32 3.88 19.19 11.29
C ASP A 32 4.11 20.05 12.55
N VAL A 33 5.17 20.85 12.59
CA VAL A 33 5.45 21.74 13.72
C VAL A 33 4.71 23.07 13.52
N CYS A 34 3.67 23.29 14.32
CA CYS A 34 2.82 24.48 14.24
C CYS A 34 3.55 25.80 14.55
N SER A 35 4.58 25.75 15.39
CA SER A 35 5.39 26.93 15.76
C SER A 35 6.82 26.49 16.08
N CYS A 36 7.78 27.17 15.49
CA CYS A 36 9.20 26.90 15.69
C CYS A 36 9.93 28.25 15.83
N PRO A 37 10.71 28.48 16.90
CA PRO A 37 11.53 29.69 17.00
C PRO A 37 12.63 29.72 15.93
N GLU A 38 12.95 30.89 15.40
CA GLU A 38 13.91 31.06 14.30
C GLU A 38 15.29 30.45 14.59
N PHE A 39 15.76 30.52 15.84
CA PHE A 39 17.06 29.98 16.27
C PHE A 39 17.13 28.44 16.29
N VAL A 40 16.01 27.74 16.10
CA VAL A 40 15.94 26.27 16.02
C VAL A 40 15.62 25.80 14.59
N MET A 41 15.36 26.72 13.67
CA MET A 41 15.08 26.38 12.27
C MET A 41 16.36 25.97 11.54
N ALA A 42 16.21 25.03 10.60
CA ALA A 42 17.30 24.57 9.77
C ALA A 42 17.48 25.46 8.54
N THR A 43 18.71 25.64 8.10
CA THR A 43 19.06 26.24 6.81
C THR A 43 19.04 25.20 5.69
N LEU A 44 18.98 25.65 4.44
CA LEU A 44 19.03 24.73 3.29
C LEU A 44 20.33 23.91 3.25
N ASP A 45 21.46 24.50 3.64
CA ASP A 45 22.76 23.82 3.69
C ASP A 45 22.79 22.71 4.76
N GLU A 46 22.15 22.94 5.91
CA GLU A 46 22.00 21.92 6.94
C GLU A 46 21.08 20.77 6.49
N LEU A 47 20.02 21.07 5.74
CA LEU A 47 19.17 20.05 5.13
C LEU A 47 19.89 19.28 4.02
N ALA A 48 20.72 19.94 3.22
CA ALA A 48 21.57 19.29 2.22
C ALA A 48 22.53 18.28 2.87
N GLY A 49 23.08 18.60 4.05
CA GLY A 49 23.88 17.68 4.87
C GLY A 49 23.13 16.42 5.33
N ARG A 50 21.79 16.49 5.44
CA ARG A 50 20.91 15.35 5.76
C ARG A 50 20.50 14.55 4.52
N GLY A 51 20.84 15.03 3.33
CA GLY A 51 20.50 14.43 2.04
C GLY A 51 19.08 14.79 1.62
N ILE A 52 18.97 15.74 0.69
CA ILE A 52 17.71 16.13 0.06
C ILE A 52 17.36 15.10 -1.01
N VAL A 53 16.13 14.57 -0.95
CA VAL A 53 15.58 13.62 -1.93
C VAL A 53 14.57 14.28 -2.88
N GLY A 54 14.04 15.45 -2.51
CA GLY A 54 13.16 16.25 -3.36
C GLY A 54 12.94 17.65 -2.81
N SER A 55 12.59 18.58 -3.68
CA SER A 55 12.27 19.97 -3.33
C SER A 55 11.17 20.53 -4.23
N ALA A 56 10.36 21.46 -3.71
CA ALA A 56 9.30 22.12 -4.47
C ALA A 56 9.32 23.64 -4.25
N ASP A 57 9.07 24.39 -5.33
CA ASP A 57 9.07 25.86 -5.34
C ASP A 57 7.66 26.48 -5.27
N VAL A 58 6.60 25.66 -5.36
CA VAL A 58 5.18 26.05 -5.33
C VAL A 58 4.34 25.00 -4.59
N LEU A 59 3.26 25.45 -3.95
CA LEU A 59 2.23 24.61 -3.29
C LEU A 59 0.91 24.68 -4.08
N PRO A 60 0.03 23.65 -3.98
CA PRO A 60 0.12 22.46 -3.13
C PRO A 60 0.94 21.32 -3.76
N MET A 61 1.65 20.56 -2.92
CA MET A 61 2.25 19.28 -3.34
C MET A 61 1.15 18.21 -3.34
N PRO A 62 1.10 17.29 -4.32
CA PRO A 62 0.45 16.00 -4.10
C PRO A 62 1.24 15.29 -3.01
N VAL A 63 0.67 15.26 -1.80
CA VAL A 63 1.05 14.25 -0.82
C VAL A 63 0.40 12.99 -1.37
N ASP A 64 1.19 12.08 -1.94
CA ASP A 64 0.68 10.72 -2.17
C ASP A 64 0.08 10.30 -0.82
N PRO A 65 -1.22 9.96 -0.75
CA PRO A 65 -1.79 9.52 0.50
C PRO A 65 -0.92 8.35 0.95
N GLY A 66 -0.22 8.54 2.08
CA GLY A 66 0.57 7.47 2.68
C GLY A 66 -0.30 6.20 2.73
N PRO A 67 0.29 5.01 2.61
CA PRO A 67 -0.44 3.77 2.38
C PRO A 67 -1.65 3.72 3.30
N VAL A 68 -2.85 3.78 2.71
CA VAL A 68 -4.09 3.74 3.47
C VAL A 68 -4.12 2.36 4.10
N VAL A 69 -3.83 2.27 5.39
CA VAL A 69 -3.98 1.04 6.16
C VAL A 69 -5.47 0.79 6.29
N ARG A 70 -6.04 0.10 5.31
CA ARG A 70 -7.40 -0.39 5.39
C ARG A 70 -7.42 -1.53 6.40
N PRO A 71 -8.35 -1.52 7.38
CA PRO A 71 -8.56 -2.68 8.22
C PRO A 71 -8.76 -3.90 7.33
N ILE A 72 -7.98 -4.95 7.58
CA ILE A 72 -8.12 -6.17 6.82
C ILE A 72 -9.44 -6.80 7.20
N ALA A 73 -10.30 -7.02 6.21
CA ALA A 73 -11.54 -7.75 6.41
C ALA A 73 -11.20 -9.23 6.63
N LEU A 74 -11.31 -9.67 7.88
CA LEU A 74 -11.19 -11.08 8.25
C LEU A 74 -12.59 -11.69 8.29
N HIS A 75 -12.73 -12.88 7.71
CA HIS A 75 -13.97 -13.63 7.86
C HIS A 75 -14.07 -14.22 9.27
N GLU A 76 -15.29 -14.58 9.71
CA GLU A 76 -15.55 -15.04 11.08
C GLU A 76 -14.65 -16.22 11.49
N ALA A 77 -14.48 -17.21 10.61
CA ALA A 77 -13.59 -18.34 10.90
C ALA A 77 -12.09 -17.97 11.05
N GLN A 78 -11.63 -16.89 10.41
CA GLN A 78 -10.26 -16.38 10.58
C GLN A 78 -10.12 -15.71 11.95
N LEU A 79 -11.10 -14.90 12.33
CA LEU A 79 -11.15 -14.28 13.65
C LEU A 79 -11.19 -15.34 14.76
N ASP A 80 -12.02 -16.37 14.60
CA ASP A 80 -12.12 -17.49 15.54
C ASP A 80 -10.80 -18.25 15.66
N ALA A 81 -10.12 -18.52 14.54
CA ALA A 81 -8.84 -19.21 14.55
C ALA A 81 -7.74 -18.38 15.26
N LEU A 82 -7.69 -17.07 15.00
CA LEU A 82 -6.76 -16.16 15.66
C LEU A 82 -7.05 -16.08 17.16
N ALA A 83 -8.31 -15.91 17.56
CA ALA A 83 -8.71 -15.90 18.96
C ALA A 83 -8.41 -17.25 19.65
N ALA A 84 -8.65 -18.37 18.98
CA ALA A 84 -8.33 -19.70 19.50
C ALA A 84 -6.83 -19.90 19.71
N SER A 85 -5.99 -19.36 18.83
CA SER A 85 -4.53 -19.39 18.95
C SER A 85 -4.06 -18.65 20.21
N GLY A 86 -4.50 -17.41 20.40
CA GLY A 86 -4.16 -16.63 21.60
C GLY A 86 -4.68 -17.28 22.88
N ASN A 87 -5.92 -17.79 22.87
CA ASN A 87 -6.47 -18.52 24.01
C ASN A 87 -5.63 -19.76 24.33
N ARG A 88 -5.20 -20.54 23.32
CA ARG A 88 -4.38 -21.73 23.54
C ARG A 88 -3.05 -21.38 24.21
N ALA A 89 -2.35 -20.36 23.72
CA ALA A 89 -1.07 -19.93 24.29
C ALA A 89 -1.18 -19.51 25.75
N VAL A 90 -2.23 -18.74 26.10
CA VAL A 90 -2.49 -18.34 27.50
C VAL A 90 -2.80 -19.53 28.38
N ASN A 91 -3.61 -20.47 27.89
CA ASN A 91 -3.93 -21.67 28.66
C ASN A 91 -2.71 -22.60 28.82
N ASP A 92 -1.84 -22.70 27.82
CA ASP A 92 -0.59 -23.47 27.91
C ASP A 92 0.33 -22.88 29.01
N LEU A 93 0.51 -21.56 29.04
CA LEU A 93 1.28 -20.86 30.10
C LEU A 93 0.66 -21.08 31.49
N VAL A 94 -0.64 -20.84 31.64
CA VAL A 94 -1.34 -21.02 32.92
C VAL A 94 -1.27 -22.47 33.39
N HIS A 95 -1.33 -23.43 32.47
CA HIS A 95 -1.17 -24.83 32.82
C HIS A 95 0.25 -25.12 33.32
N GLU A 96 1.29 -24.62 32.64
CA GLU A 96 2.68 -24.80 33.07
C GLU A 96 2.94 -24.22 34.48
N ASP A 97 2.38 -23.05 34.78
CA ASP A 97 2.66 -22.35 36.04
C ASP A 97 1.76 -22.77 37.22
N LEU A 98 0.50 -23.13 36.96
CA LEU A 98 -0.54 -23.28 37.99
C LEU A 98 -1.18 -24.67 38.05
N CYS A 99 -0.84 -25.58 37.13
CA CYS A 99 -1.43 -26.91 37.07
C CYS A 99 -0.38 -28.01 37.27
N ALA A 100 -0.78 -29.05 38.02
CA ALA A 100 0.01 -30.26 38.21
C ALA A 100 -0.64 -31.49 37.54
N CYS A 101 -1.52 -31.29 36.57
CA CYS A 101 -2.21 -32.40 35.89
C CYS A 101 -1.44 -32.89 34.65
N ASP A 102 -1.64 -34.15 34.31
CA ASP A 102 -1.01 -34.84 33.17
C ASP A 102 -1.96 -34.99 31.96
N ALA A 103 -3.17 -34.43 32.06
CA ALA A 103 -4.24 -34.61 31.06
C ALA A 103 -4.35 -33.45 30.05
N TRP A 104 -3.44 -32.47 30.13
CA TRP A 104 -3.38 -31.33 29.19
C TRP A 104 -2.93 -31.77 27.79
N PRO A 105 -3.48 -31.21 26.71
CA PRO A 105 -4.54 -30.18 26.63
C PRO A 105 -5.98 -30.72 26.58
N ALA A 106 -6.17 -32.03 26.71
CA ALA A 106 -7.48 -32.66 26.55
C ALA A 106 -8.41 -32.37 27.74
N LYS A 107 -7.87 -32.31 28.97
CA LYS A 107 -8.60 -31.98 30.21
C LYS A 107 -7.66 -31.31 31.23
N CYS A 108 -8.13 -30.28 31.92
CA CYS A 108 -7.47 -29.68 33.08
C CYS A 108 -8.35 -29.88 34.33
N LEU A 109 -7.76 -30.30 35.45
CA LEU A 109 -8.48 -30.53 36.72
C LEU A 109 -8.35 -29.37 37.70
N SER A 110 -7.33 -28.51 37.57
CA SER A 110 -7.01 -27.47 38.56
C SER A 110 -7.50 -26.07 38.20
N SER A 111 -7.76 -25.77 36.93
CA SER A 111 -8.41 -24.52 36.51
C SER A 111 -9.88 -24.80 36.19
N GLY A 112 -10.79 -24.00 36.76
CA GLY A 112 -12.25 -24.15 36.62
C GLY A 112 -12.81 -23.88 35.21
N GLY A 113 -12.02 -24.03 34.16
CA GLY A 113 -12.40 -23.83 32.77
C GLY A 113 -11.22 -23.40 31.91
N TYR A 114 -11.36 -23.64 30.61
CA TYR A 114 -10.49 -23.08 29.57
C TYR A 114 -10.69 -21.56 29.56
N PHE A 115 -9.61 -20.78 29.74
CA PHE A 115 -9.67 -19.31 29.76
C PHE A 115 -9.91 -18.80 28.34
N GLN A 116 -11.16 -18.52 27.98
CA GLN A 116 -11.52 -17.88 26.71
C GLN A 116 -11.63 -16.37 26.90
N GLY A 117 -10.92 -15.60 26.07
CA GLY A 117 -11.03 -14.14 26.05
C GLY A 117 -10.50 -13.44 27.30
N TYR A 118 -9.75 -14.15 28.16
CA TYR A 118 -9.14 -13.60 29.36
C TYR A 118 -7.75 -13.05 29.03
N TRP A 119 -7.71 -12.01 28.19
CA TRP A 119 -6.46 -11.36 27.76
C TRP A 119 -6.36 -10.00 28.44
N ASP A 120 -6.07 -10.01 29.74
CA ASP A 120 -5.65 -8.78 30.40
C ASP A 120 -4.21 -8.40 29.98
N TRP A 121 -3.72 -7.28 30.50
CA TRP A 121 -2.36 -6.79 30.18
C TRP A 121 -1.26 -7.81 30.45
N GLY A 122 -1.42 -8.72 31.42
CA GLY A 122 -0.41 -9.71 31.77
C GLY A 122 -0.37 -10.88 30.79
N TYR A 123 -1.53 -11.32 30.29
CA TYR A 123 -1.60 -12.44 29.34
C TYR A 123 -1.47 -12.02 27.88
N LEU A 124 -1.61 -10.74 27.58
CA LEU A 124 -1.50 -10.20 26.22
C LEU A 124 -0.13 -10.46 25.60
N GLU A 125 0.95 -10.34 26.37
CA GLU A 125 2.33 -10.63 25.91
C GLU A 125 2.52 -12.08 25.48
N THR A 126 1.70 -13.00 26.01
CA THR A 126 1.71 -14.42 25.66
C THR A 126 0.81 -14.72 24.47
N ALA A 127 -0.36 -14.08 24.40
CA ALA A 127 -1.33 -14.28 23.31
C ALA A 127 -0.85 -13.68 21.98
N ILE A 128 -0.28 -12.47 21.99
CA ILE A 128 0.08 -11.72 20.78
C ILE A 128 1.01 -12.51 19.85
N PRO A 129 2.14 -13.10 20.31
CA PRO A 129 3.04 -13.83 19.43
C PRO A 129 2.37 -15.01 18.72
N ALA A 130 1.49 -15.74 19.41
CA ALA A 130 0.74 -16.87 18.83
C ALA A 130 -0.29 -16.43 17.78
N VAL A 131 -0.95 -15.29 18.01
CA VAL A 131 -1.87 -14.67 17.06
C VAL A 131 -1.11 -14.20 15.81
N LEU A 132 0.01 -13.49 15.99
CA LEU A 132 0.82 -12.98 14.89
C LEU A 132 1.43 -14.11 14.04
N GLY A 133 1.95 -15.16 14.68
CA GLY A 133 2.50 -16.32 13.96
C GLY A 133 1.44 -17.04 13.11
N LEU A 134 0.24 -17.23 13.65
CA LEU A 134 -0.87 -17.82 12.89
C LEU A 134 -1.30 -16.89 11.73
N TRP A 135 -1.41 -15.59 12.00
CA TRP A 135 -1.72 -14.59 10.98
C TRP A 135 -0.72 -14.61 9.81
N GLU A 136 0.57 -14.65 10.11
CA GLU A 136 1.63 -14.71 9.09
C GLU A 136 1.53 -15.99 8.26
N SER A 137 1.19 -17.13 8.87
CA SER A 137 1.01 -18.40 8.15
C SER A 137 -0.17 -18.37 7.18
N MET A 138 -1.28 -17.70 7.56
CA MET A 138 -2.44 -17.51 6.69
C MET A 138 -2.05 -16.68 5.46
N ARG A 139 -1.37 -15.55 5.67
CA ARG A 139 -0.91 -14.70 4.54
C ARG A 139 0.12 -15.39 3.65
N GLY A 140 0.94 -16.29 4.21
CA GLY A 140 1.92 -17.06 3.45
C GLY A 140 1.25 -18.01 2.45
N GLY A 141 0.14 -18.64 2.84
CA GLY A 141 -0.66 -19.50 1.96
C GLY A 141 -1.34 -18.74 0.82
N ASP A 142 -1.94 -17.59 1.13
CA ASP A 142 -2.60 -16.75 0.14
C ASP A 142 -1.62 -16.25 -0.93
N ARG A 143 -0.43 -15.80 -0.50
CA ARG A 143 0.61 -15.30 -1.42
C ARG A 143 1.20 -16.40 -2.31
N VAL A 144 1.31 -17.64 -1.83
CA VAL A 144 1.74 -18.77 -2.68
C VAL A 144 0.65 -19.12 -3.69
N THR A 145 -0.62 -19.09 -3.29
CA THR A 145 -1.75 -19.36 -4.18
C THR A 145 -1.86 -18.28 -5.26
N GLU A 146 -1.69 -17.01 -4.90
CA GLU A 146 -1.64 -15.88 -5.82
C GLU A 146 -0.48 -16.00 -6.82
N LEU A 147 0.72 -16.39 -6.36
CA LEU A 147 1.89 -16.59 -7.22
C LEU A 147 1.74 -17.77 -8.18
N GLU A 148 1.14 -18.89 -7.74
CA GLU A 148 0.85 -20.02 -8.62
C GLU A 148 -0.29 -19.70 -9.60
N ALA A 149 -1.30 -18.91 -9.20
CA ALA A 149 -2.35 -18.44 -10.12
C ALA A 149 -1.80 -17.46 -11.17
N ALA A 150 -0.87 -16.58 -10.80
CA ALA A 150 -0.18 -15.70 -11.73
C ALA A 150 0.78 -16.45 -12.67
N ARG A 151 1.11 -17.70 -12.34
CA ARG A 151 2.03 -18.55 -13.11
C ARG A 151 1.32 -19.10 -14.35
N GLY A 152 1.30 -18.31 -15.40
CA GLY A 152 0.56 -18.60 -16.63
C GLY A 152 -0.21 -17.40 -17.15
N THR A 153 -0.25 -16.29 -16.42
CA THR A 153 -0.85 -15.05 -16.92
C THR A 153 0.22 -14.16 -17.58
N VAL A 154 -0.10 -13.65 -18.77
CA VAL A 154 0.63 -12.54 -19.39
C VAL A 154 -0.31 -11.38 -19.61
N TYR A 155 0.18 -10.17 -19.39
CA TYR A 155 -0.59 -8.95 -19.52
C TYR A 155 -0.26 -8.30 -20.86
N ARG A 156 -1.26 -8.17 -21.73
CA ARG A 156 -1.11 -7.46 -23.01
C ARG A 156 -1.45 -6.00 -22.80
N ALA A 157 -0.47 -5.12 -23.05
CA ALA A 157 -0.69 -3.68 -23.09
C ALA A 157 -0.96 -3.25 -24.52
N GLU A 158 -2.02 -2.48 -24.75
CA GLU A 158 -2.44 -2.05 -26.09
C GLU A 158 -3.18 -0.72 -26.08
N HIS A 159 -3.36 -0.15 -27.27
CA HIS A 159 -4.25 0.97 -27.53
C HIS A 159 -5.28 0.53 -28.57
N PRO A 160 -6.44 -0.03 -28.17
CA PRO A 160 -7.37 -0.72 -29.06
C PRO A 160 -7.84 0.14 -30.24
N ASP A 161 -8.17 1.41 -30.00
CA ASP A 161 -8.66 2.33 -31.03
C ASP A 161 -7.64 2.60 -32.15
N SER A 162 -6.34 2.47 -31.85
CA SER A 162 -5.27 2.61 -32.84
C SER A 162 -4.79 1.26 -33.39
N GLY A 163 -5.23 0.15 -32.79
CA GLY A 163 -4.79 -1.20 -33.13
C GLY A 163 -3.34 -1.51 -32.75
N ILE A 164 -2.73 -0.70 -31.88
CA ILE A 164 -1.31 -0.85 -31.52
C ILE A 164 -1.18 -1.75 -30.28
N ILE A 165 -0.46 -2.87 -30.43
CA ILE A 165 0.00 -3.68 -29.29
C ILE A 165 1.35 -3.11 -28.83
N LEU A 166 1.40 -2.70 -27.56
CA LEU A 166 2.61 -2.13 -26.95
C LEU A 166 3.57 -3.22 -26.47
N GLY A 167 3.05 -4.35 -26.03
CA GLY A 167 3.84 -5.51 -25.59
C GLY A 167 3.06 -6.50 -24.73
N HIS A 168 3.75 -7.59 -24.36
CA HIS A 168 3.29 -8.58 -23.41
C HIS A 168 4.22 -8.61 -22.19
N TYR A 169 3.65 -8.65 -21.00
CA TYR A 169 4.36 -8.54 -19.73
C TYR A 169 4.03 -9.71 -18.82
N SER A 170 5.02 -10.16 -18.03
CA SER A 170 4.79 -11.19 -17.01
C SER A 170 4.16 -10.66 -15.72
N THR A 171 3.96 -9.34 -15.62
CA THR A 171 3.39 -8.68 -14.43
C THR A 171 2.52 -7.51 -14.87
N ILE A 172 1.38 -7.31 -14.20
CA ILE A 172 0.46 -6.21 -14.49
C ILE A 172 1.13 -4.84 -14.30
N ASP A 173 1.94 -4.67 -13.25
CA ASP A 173 2.64 -3.41 -12.94
C ASP A 173 3.53 -2.94 -14.08
N ALA A 174 4.23 -3.85 -14.76
CA ALA A 174 5.09 -3.52 -15.89
C ALA A 174 4.27 -3.10 -17.14
N ALA A 175 3.11 -3.74 -17.35
CA ALA A 175 2.18 -3.33 -18.40
C ALA A 175 1.62 -1.93 -18.10
N HIS A 176 1.19 -1.70 -16.85
CA HIS A 176 0.70 -0.41 -16.38
C HIS A 176 1.75 0.70 -16.53
N GLU A 177 2.99 0.45 -16.11
CA GLU A 177 4.08 1.43 -16.20
C GLU A 177 4.35 1.84 -17.66
N HIS A 178 4.28 0.90 -18.61
CA HIS A 178 4.47 1.22 -20.02
C HIS A 178 3.36 2.13 -20.55
N CYS A 179 2.09 1.80 -20.31
CA CYS A 179 0.94 2.62 -20.70
C CYS A 179 1.00 4.02 -20.07
N VAL A 180 1.26 4.10 -18.76
CA VAL A 180 1.40 5.39 -18.04
C VAL A 180 2.54 6.22 -18.64
N THR A 181 3.66 5.59 -18.98
CA THR A 181 4.80 6.28 -19.60
C THR A 181 4.43 6.88 -20.95
N LEU A 182 3.67 6.17 -21.78
CA LEU A 182 3.23 6.66 -23.08
C LEU A 182 2.18 7.77 -22.95
N ALA A 183 1.15 7.55 -22.13
CA ALA A 183 0.12 8.56 -21.87
C ALA A 183 0.72 9.88 -21.36
N ARG A 184 1.70 9.83 -20.44
CA ARG A 184 2.42 11.02 -19.97
C ARG A 184 3.23 11.71 -21.07
N ARG A 185 3.82 10.95 -22.00
CA ARG A 185 4.53 11.53 -23.16
C ARG A 185 3.56 12.23 -24.13
N GLU A 186 2.32 11.77 -24.19
CA GLU A 186 1.24 12.34 -25.01
C GLU A 186 0.56 13.54 -24.35
N GLY A 187 0.95 13.87 -23.11
CA GLY A 187 0.49 15.07 -22.40
C GLY A 187 -0.56 14.80 -21.33
N ALA A 188 -0.81 13.53 -20.97
CA ALA A 188 -1.70 13.22 -19.87
C ALA A 188 -1.14 13.75 -18.54
N THR A 189 -1.88 14.66 -17.92
CA THR A 189 -1.60 15.28 -16.62
C THR A 189 -2.76 15.00 -15.68
N GLY A 190 -2.48 14.71 -14.41
CA GLY A 190 -3.53 14.46 -13.42
C GLY A 190 -3.32 13.18 -12.60
N LEU A 191 -4.33 12.85 -11.80
CA LEU A 191 -4.36 11.63 -11.01
C LEU A 191 -4.65 10.45 -11.94
N ILE A 192 -3.81 9.42 -11.85
CA ILE A 192 -3.95 8.21 -12.65
C ILE A 192 -4.80 7.18 -11.88
N SER A 193 -5.72 6.54 -12.58
CA SER A 193 -6.40 5.33 -12.11
C SER A 193 -6.52 4.31 -13.25
N TRP A 194 -6.47 3.04 -12.87
CA TRP A 194 -6.87 1.93 -13.73
C TRP A 194 -8.33 1.59 -13.41
N VAL A 195 -9.17 1.55 -14.44
CA VAL A 195 -10.60 1.31 -14.30
C VAL A 195 -10.93 0.04 -15.07
N PRO A 196 -11.33 -1.05 -14.39
CA PRO A 196 -11.74 -2.27 -15.08
C PRO A 196 -13.08 -2.05 -15.81
N GLU A 197 -13.26 -2.70 -16.96
CA GLU A 197 -14.51 -2.61 -17.73
C GLU A 197 -15.72 -3.19 -16.96
N ASP A 198 -15.48 -4.24 -16.17
CA ASP A 198 -16.47 -4.84 -15.27
C ASP A 198 -15.86 -5.28 -13.93
N SER A 199 -16.60 -6.07 -13.15
CA SER A 199 -16.15 -6.55 -11.83
C SER A 199 -15.38 -7.87 -11.89
N ASP A 200 -15.09 -8.40 -13.08
CA ASP A 200 -14.31 -9.62 -13.25
C ASP A 200 -12.81 -9.34 -13.00
N PRO A 201 -12.10 -10.16 -12.20
CA PRO A 201 -10.65 -10.01 -12.02
C PRO A 201 -9.83 -10.14 -13.32
N TRP A 202 -10.39 -10.72 -14.37
CA TRP A 202 -9.80 -10.87 -15.70
C TRP A 202 -10.27 -9.80 -16.69
N SER A 203 -11.04 -8.82 -16.22
CA SER A 203 -11.51 -7.72 -17.04
C SER A 203 -10.33 -6.88 -17.53
N PRO A 204 -10.33 -6.43 -18.80
CA PRO A 204 -9.41 -5.41 -19.25
C PRO A 204 -9.51 -4.15 -18.38
N GLU A 205 -8.37 -3.56 -18.04
CA GLU A 205 -8.31 -2.29 -17.30
C GLU A 205 -7.91 -1.15 -18.23
N GLU A 206 -8.70 -0.08 -18.25
CA GLU A 206 -8.39 1.14 -19.00
C GLU A 206 -7.69 2.18 -18.11
N LEU A 207 -6.61 2.76 -18.64
CA LEU A 207 -5.92 3.89 -18.03
C LEU A 207 -6.76 5.17 -18.18
N THR A 208 -7.17 5.71 -17.04
CA THR A 208 -7.96 6.92 -16.91
C THR A 208 -7.19 7.99 -16.14
N PHE A 209 -7.27 9.25 -16.61
CA PHE A 209 -6.79 10.41 -15.87
C PHE A 209 -7.96 11.22 -15.33
N PHE A 210 -7.79 11.69 -14.10
CA PHE A 210 -8.65 12.68 -13.48
C PHE A 210 -7.88 13.99 -13.40
N ASP A 211 -8.38 15.00 -14.09
CA ASP A 211 -7.87 16.37 -14.05
C ASP A 211 -8.94 17.30 -13.48
N VAL A 212 -8.57 18.55 -13.22
CA VAL A 212 -9.50 19.61 -12.80
C VAL A 212 -9.55 20.65 -13.91
N GLU A 213 -10.70 20.75 -14.57
CA GLU A 213 -10.92 21.81 -15.55
C GLU A 213 -11.58 23.01 -14.88
N TYR A 214 -10.96 24.18 -15.03
CA TYR A 214 -11.53 25.46 -14.59
C TYR A 214 -12.55 25.93 -15.62
N CYS A 215 -13.83 25.65 -15.38
CA CYS A 215 -14.94 26.22 -16.15
C CYS A 215 -15.71 27.22 -15.28
N ASP A 216 -15.81 28.47 -15.73
CA ASP A 216 -16.66 29.51 -15.13
C ASP A 216 -16.47 29.78 -13.62
N GLY A 217 -15.28 29.51 -13.07
CA GLY A 217 -14.93 29.81 -11.68
C GLY A 217 -15.22 28.69 -10.68
N ASP A 218 -15.65 27.52 -11.15
CA ASP A 218 -15.76 26.30 -10.35
C ASP A 218 -14.77 25.23 -10.84
N ASP A 219 -14.14 24.55 -9.88
CA ASP A 219 -13.27 23.39 -10.11
C ASP A 219 -14.14 22.17 -10.42
N VAL A 220 -14.23 21.77 -11.70
CA VAL A 220 -14.96 20.56 -12.09
C VAL A 220 -13.96 19.45 -12.40
N PRO A 221 -14.00 18.31 -11.67
CA PRO A 221 -13.17 17.17 -12.01
C PRO A 221 -13.61 16.60 -13.37
N THR A 222 -12.66 16.49 -14.29
CA THR A 222 -12.86 15.86 -15.60
C THR A 222 -12.17 14.51 -15.63
N GLN A 223 -12.88 13.52 -16.19
CA GLN A 223 -12.37 12.18 -16.40
C GLN A 223 -12.01 12.04 -17.88
N ASN A 224 -10.76 11.72 -18.17
CA ASN A 224 -10.26 11.50 -19.52
C ASN A 224 -9.73 10.07 -19.65
N CYS A 225 -10.41 9.27 -20.47
CA CYS A 225 -9.94 7.98 -20.93
C CYS A 225 -8.79 8.16 -21.92
N THR A 226 -7.72 7.39 -21.77
CA THR A 226 -6.57 7.49 -22.68
C THR A 226 -6.62 6.54 -23.86
N GLY A 227 -7.52 5.55 -23.82
CA GLY A 227 -7.52 4.46 -24.80
C GLY A 227 -6.40 3.44 -24.58
N TYR A 228 -5.54 3.58 -23.56
CA TYR A 228 -4.59 2.53 -23.19
C TYR A 228 -5.27 1.49 -22.30
N VAL A 229 -5.21 0.23 -22.73
CA VAL A 229 -5.84 -0.91 -22.06
C VAL A 229 -4.79 -1.96 -21.72
N VAL A 230 -4.92 -2.56 -20.54
CA VAL A 230 -4.17 -3.74 -20.13
C VAL A 230 -5.12 -4.92 -19.94
N THR A 231 -4.91 -5.96 -20.74
CA THR A 231 -5.74 -7.17 -20.75
C THR A 231 -4.94 -8.34 -20.18
N PRO A 232 -5.40 -9.00 -19.10
CA PRO A 232 -4.79 -10.23 -18.65
C PRO A 232 -5.15 -11.38 -19.60
N LEU A 233 -4.15 -12.15 -20.01
CA LEU A 233 -4.27 -13.29 -20.91
C LEU A 233 -3.77 -14.55 -20.22
N GLU A 234 -4.54 -15.62 -20.30
CA GLU A 234 -4.09 -16.95 -19.90
C GLU A 234 -3.18 -17.54 -20.99
N VAL A 235 -1.99 -17.98 -20.59
CA VAL A 235 -1.06 -18.73 -21.43
C VAL A 235 -1.33 -20.21 -21.19
N PRO A 236 -1.94 -20.92 -22.14
CA PRO A 236 -2.14 -22.35 -21.99
C PRO A 236 -0.79 -23.06 -21.89
N SER A 237 -0.70 -24.00 -20.94
CA SER A 237 0.52 -24.79 -20.72
C SER A 237 0.68 -25.94 -21.74
N GLU A 238 -0.38 -26.25 -22.48
CA GLU A 238 -0.43 -27.28 -23.51
C GLU A 238 -0.98 -26.71 -24.82
N TYR A 239 -0.50 -27.24 -25.94
CA TYR A 239 -1.02 -26.90 -27.26
C TYR A 239 -2.37 -27.60 -27.48
N ASP A 240 -3.42 -26.82 -27.73
CA ASP A 240 -4.72 -27.31 -28.18
C ASP A 240 -4.83 -27.17 -29.70
N ALA A 241 -4.87 -28.29 -30.40
CA ALA A 241 -4.98 -28.33 -31.86
C ALA A 241 -6.37 -27.95 -32.37
N GLU A 242 -7.38 -27.95 -31.50
CA GLU A 242 -8.77 -27.65 -31.82
C GLU A 242 -9.18 -26.22 -31.40
N ALA A 243 -8.28 -25.47 -30.78
CA ALA A 243 -8.49 -24.05 -30.50
C ALA A 243 -8.31 -23.25 -31.81
N ASP A 244 -9.40 -22.67 -32.32
CA ASP A 244 -9.34 -21.70 -33.42
C ASP A 244 -8.73 -20.38 -32.92
N GLU A 245 -7.72 -19.86 -33.66
CA GLU A 245 -6.96 -18.62 -33.37
C GLU A 245 -7.83 -17.38 -33.10
#